data_AF-A0A951ZH62-F1
#
_entry.id   AF-A0A951ZH62-F1
#
_cell.length_a   1.000
_cell.length_b   1.000
_cell.length_c   1.000
_cell.angle_alpha   90.00
_cell.angle_beta   90.00
_cell.angle_gamma   90.00
#
_symmetry.space_group_name_H-M   'P 1'
#
loop_
_entity.id
_entity.type
_entity.pdbx_description
1 polymer ?
#
loop_
_entity_poly.entity_id
_entity_poly.type
_entity_poly.pdbx_seq_one_letter_code
_entity_poly.pdbx_strand_id
1 'polypeptide(L)'
;MNAIADAIQKFFSGAAESLSPLLAALSVIGVATMAIIQTAKDVTPLRRRFQESALRRWLQEGADEANATLGDAFPALQIQRVDAEVAQVQLVRLSVDGDEQALFSLSIEQMCGQMNSAVQVALDYPGRFPHLLLVAASNADPSDVRQLAFAERPAFAEASSAENAGRVIIADARNRVVHQLQRAIDGFQIRTSYEWKWRLQMSSFGVSVVLAWIAMWSWDGASGLTKLLVIVCTALAAGFLAPVARDLTAALQKMRA
;
A
#
# COMPACT_ATOMS: atom_id res chain seq x y z
N MET A 1 -33.91 37.28 -16.45
CA MET A 1 -32.70 37.07 -15.61
C MET A 1 -32.96 37.33 -14.13
N ASN A 2 -33.67 38.39 -13.74
CA ASN A 2 -33.89 38.72 -12.31
C ASN A 2 -34.68 37.65 -11.52
N ALA A 3 -35.63 36.95 -12.15
CA ALA A 3 -36.41 35.89 -11.47
C ALA A 3 -35.57 34.64 -11.11
N ILE A 4 -34.52 34.33 -11.89
CA ILE A 4 -33.61 33.21 -11.58
C ILE A 4 -32.67 33.61 -10.45
N ALA A 5 -32.17 34.85 -10.44
CA ALA A 5 -31.36 35.38 -9.35
C ALA A 5 -32.14 35.43 -8.03
N ASP A 6 -33.40 35.90 -8.05
CA ASP A 6 -34.28 35.92 -6.86
C ASP A 6 -34.64 34.51 -6.37
N ALA A 7 -34.85 33.54 -7.28
CA ALA A 7 -35.11 32.15 -6.92
C ALA A 7 -33.87 31.50 -6.29
N ILE A 8 -32.68 31.76 -6.84
CA ILE A 8 -31.40 31.32 -6.28
C ILE A 8 -31.19 31.96 -4.90
N GLN A 9 -31.42 33.26 -4.76
CA GLN A 9 -31.21 33.97 -3.50
C GLN A 9 -32.20 33.54 -2.41
N LYS A 10 -33.49 33.32 -2.74
CA LYS A 10 -34.48 32.72 -1.82
C LYS A 10 -34.16 31.29 -1.45
N PHE A 11 -33.67 30.49 -2.40
CA PHE A 11 -33.21 29.13 -2.12
C PHE A 11 -32.03 29.16 -1.15
N PHE A 12 -31.04 30.03 -1.37
CA PHE A 12 -29.89 30.16 -0.48
C PHE A 12 -30.23 30.74 0.89
N SER A 13 -31.18 31.68 1.01
CA SER A 13 -31.56 32.23 2.31
C SER A 13 -32.38 31.25 3.16
N GLY A 14 -33.36 30.54 2.55
CA GLY A 14 -34.11 29.49 3.24
C GLY A 14 -33.25 28.24 3.52
N ALA A 15 -32.34 27.92 2.60
CA ALA A 15 -31.35 26.88 2.83
C ALA A 15 -30.36 27.30 3.93
N ALA A 16 -29.90 28.55 3.99
CA ALA A 16 -28.91 28.99 4.99
C ALA A 16 -29.41 28.80 6.44
N GLU A 17 -30.68 29.11 6.73
CA GLU A 17 -31.27 28.91 8.06
C GLU A 17 -31.40 27.43 8.45
N SER A 18 -31.60 26.54 7.47
CA SER A 18 -31.71 25.08 7.67
C SER A 18 -30.38 24.33 7.50
N LEU A 19 -29.40 24.93 6.83
CA LEU A 19 -28.08 24.35 6.55
C LEU A 19 -27.16 24.47 7.75
N SER A 20 -27.24 25.54 8.55
CA SER A 20 -26.33 25.73 9.68
C SER A 20 -26.37 24.57 10.68
N PRO A 21 -27.55 24.09 11.15
CA PRO A 21 -27.63 22.93 12.05
C PRO A 21 -27.12 21.64 11.38
N LEU A 22 -27.41 21.46 10.09
CA LEU A 22 -26.95 20.30 9.32
C LEU A 22 -25.42 20.28 9.18
N LEU A 23 -24.82 21.42 8.84
CA LEU A 23 -23.36 21.57 8.74
C LEU A 23 -22.69 21.39 10.09
N ALA A 24 -23.30 21.89 11.18
CA ALA A 24 -22.82 21.65 12.54
C ALA A 24 -22.85 20.16 12.88
N ALA A 25 -23.96 19.47 12.60
CA ALA A 25 -24.10 18.04 12.83
C ALA A 25 -23.10 17.22 11.98
N LEU A 26 -22.96 17.53 10.69
CA LEU A 26 -21.97 16.90 9.81
C LEU A 26 -20.54 17.12 10.30
N SER A 27 -20.24 18.31 10.81
CA SER A 27 -18.92 18.63 11.37
C SER A 27 -18.64 17.80 12.62
N VAL A 28 -19.61 17.70 13.54
CA VAL A 28 -19.49 16.88 14.76
C VAL A 28 -19.30 15.41 14.42
N ILE A 29 -20.08 14.87 13.49
CA ILE A 29 -19.93 13.49 13.01
C ILE A 29 -18.57 13.29 12.35
N GLY A 30 -18.12 14.20 11.49
CA GLY A 30 -16.83 14.12 10.83
C GLY A 30 -15.66 14.09 11.81
N VAL A 31 -15.67 14.97 12.83
CA VAL A 31 -14.67 14.99 13.91
C VAL A 31 -14.71 13.70 14.72
N ALA A 32 -15.89 13.21 15.09
CA ALA A 32 -16.05 11.97 15.85
C ALA A 32 -15.54 10.75 15.05
N THR A 33 -15.90 10.64 13.76
CA THR A 33 -15.40 9.58 12.87
C THR A 33 -13.88 9.61 12.79
N MET A 34 -13.27 10.78 12.60
CA MET A 34 -11.82 10.91 12.54
C MET A 34 -11.15 10.48 13.86
N ALA A 35 -11.69 10.90 15.01
CA ALA A 35 -11.18 10.51 16.32
C ALA A 35 -11.26 9.00 16.54
N ILE A 36 -12.37 8.35 16.16
CA ILE A 36 -12.55 6.90 16.27
C ILE A 36 -11.54 6.16 15.39
N ILE A 37 -11.39 6.55 14.12
CA ILE A 37 -10.45 5.90 13.19
C ILE A 37 -9.01 6.07 13.66
N GLN A 38 -8.65 7.27 14.12
CA GLN A 38 -7.31 7.54 14.59
C GLN A 38 -7.02 6.73 15.86
N THR A 39 -7.96 6.68 16.81
CA THR A 39 -7.85 5.82 18.01
C THR A 39 -7.70 4.35 17.62
N ALA A 40 -8.51 3.86 16.68
CA ALA A 40 -8.41 2.48 16.22
C ALA A 40 -7.05 2.18 15.57
N LYS A 41 -6.52 3.10 14.77
CA LYS A 41 -5.18 2.97 14.15
C LYS A 41 -4.05 2.97 15.17
N ASP A 42 -4.17 3.76 16.23
CA ASP A 42 -3.12 3.93 17.22
C ASP A 42 -3.13 2.81 18.26
N VAL A 43 -4.32 2.28 18.60
CA VAL A 43 -4.48 1.18 19.56
C VAL A 43 -4.26 -0.20 18.93
N THR A 44 -4.55 -0.37 17.64
CA THR A 44 -4.46 -1.67 16.97
C THR A 44 -3.28 -1.75 16.01
N PRO A 45 -2.57 -2.88 15.92
CA PRO A 45 -1.51 -3.09 14.93
C PRO A 45 -2.08 -3.37 13.52
N LEU A 46 -3.15 -2.67 13.13
CA LEU A 46 -3.90 -2.92 11.90
C LEU A 46 -3.02 -2.70 10.66
N ARG A 47 -2.23 -1.62 10.66
CA ARG A 47 -1.27 -1.34 9.59
C ARG A 47 -0.25 -2.46 9.44
N ARG A 48 0.32 -2.90 10.56
CA ARG A 48 1.32 -3.98 10.60
C ARG A 48 0.79 -5.26 9.98
N ARG A 49 -0.37 -5.73 10.47
CA ARG A 49 -1.03 -6.94 9.95
C ARG A 49 -1.40 -6.81 8.47
N PHE A 50 -1.82 -5.62 8.04
CA PHE A 50 -2.13 -5.35 6.64
C PHE A 50 -0.88 -5.43 5.76
N GLN A 51 0.21 -4.77 6.13
CA GLN A 51 1.48 -4.78 5.40
C GLN A 51 2.07 -6.20 5.33
N GLU A 52 2.06 -6.93 6.44
CA GLU A 52 2.48 -8.33 6.50
C GLU A 52 1.66 -9.21 5.55
N SER A 53 0.32 -9.09 5.58
CA SER A 53 -0.55 -9.84 4.68
C SER A 53 -0.32 -9.47 3.20
N ALA A 54 -0.11 -8.19 2.90
CA ALA A 54 0.17 -7.72 1.55
C ALA A 54 1.52 -8.26 1.04
N LEU A 55 2.56 -8.22 1.87
CA LEU A 55 3.88 -8.76 1.53
C LEU A 55 3.84 -10.27 1.32
N ARG A 56 3.20 -11.02 2.24
CA ARG A 56 3.02 -12.47 2.11
C ARG A 56 2.33 -12.83 0.79
N ARG A 57 1.27 -12.10 0.43
CA ARG A 57 0.57 -12.30 -0.84
C ARG A 57 1.48 -12.01 -2.04
N TRP A 58 2.22 -10.89 -2.02
CA TRP A 58 3.15 -10.54 -3.09
C TRP A 58 4.26 -11.59 -3.27
N LEU A 59 4.82 -12.10 -2.17
CA LEU A 59 5.82 -13.16 -2.19
C LEU A 59 5.24 -14.48 -2.70
N GLN A 60 4.00 -14.81 -2.32
CA GLN A 60 3.31 -16.01 -2.80
C GLN A 60 3.02 -15.93 -4.31
N GLU A 61 2.46 -14.81 -4.78
CA GLU A 61 2.23 -14.54 -6.20
C GLU A 61 3.56 -14.65 -6.98
N GLY A 62 4.64 -14.08 -6.45
CA GLY A 62 5.97 -14.17 -7.08
C GLY A 62 6.59 -15.57 -7.05
N ALA A 63 6.40 -16.34 -5.98
CA ALA A 63 6.87 -17.72 -5.90
C ALA A 63 6.11 -18.64 -6.86
N ASP A 64 4.80 -18.46 -7.00
CA ASP A 64 3.98 -19.24 -7.93
C ASP A 64 4.37 -18.93 -9.38
N GLU A 65 4.57 -17.64 -9.72
CA GLU A 65 5.06 -17.22 -11.04
C GLU A 65 6.47 -17.75 -11.32
N ALA A 66 7.38 -17.66 -10.34
CA ALA A 66 8.73 -18.19 -10.49
C ALA A 66 8.69 -19.72 -10.68
N ASN A 67 7.88 -20.47 -9.93
CA ASN A 67 7.78 -21.91 -10.15
C ASN A 67 7.21 -22.25 -11.54
N ALA A 68 6.29 -21.44 -12.06
CA ALA A 68 5.71 -21.65 -13.39
C ALA A 68 6.69 -21.34 -14.54
N THR A 69 7.54 -20.31 -14.39
CA THR A 69 8.43 -19.81 -15.44
C THR A 69 9.87 -20.32 -15.31
N LEU A 70 10.29 -20.65 -14.09
CA LEU A 70 11.67 -20.95 -13.68
C LEU A 70 11.82 -22.35 -13.04
N GLY A 71 10.73 -23.10 -12.84
CA GLY A 71 10.67 -24.31 -11.99
C GLY A 71 11.69 -25.42 -12.27
N ASP A 72 12.17 -25.55 -13.51
CA ASP A 72 13.19 -26.57 -13.88
C ASP A 72 14.58 -25.96 -14.15
N ALA A 73 14.72 -24.63 -14.01
CA ALA A 73 15.83 -23.90 -14.63
C ALA A 73 17.10 -23.75 -13.76
N PHE A 74 17.09 -24.18 -12.49
CA PHE A 74 18.16 -23.87 -11.53
C PHE A 74 18.71 -25.08 -10.75
N PRO A 75 19.18 -26.16 -11.41
CA PRO A 75 19.76 -27.30 -10.71
C PRO A 75 21.00 -26.92 -9.86
N ALA A 76 21.77 -25.90 -10.24
CA ALA A 76 22.94 -25.48 -9.45
C ALA A 76 22.58 -24.80 -8.12
N LEU A 77 21.39 -24.25 -7.97
CA LEU A 77 20.95 -23.65 -6.70
C LEU A 77 20.43 -24.70 -5.72
N GLN A 78 20.32 -25.97 -6.13
CA GLN A 78 19.76 -27.07 -5.31
C GLN A 78 18.36 -26.80 -4.76
N ILE A 79 17.58 -25.97 -5.47
CA ILE A 79 16.20 -25.63 -5.10
C ILE A 79 15.27 -26.42 -6.00
N GLN A 80 14.46 -27.27 -5.38
CA GLN A 80 13.41 -28.00 -6.08
C GLN A 80 12.19 -27.13 -6.35
N ARG A 81 11.91 -26.16 -5.46
CA ARG A 81 10.75 -25.26 -5.56
C ARG A 81 11.06 -23.93 -4.89
N VAL A 82 10.69 -22.84 -5.54
CA VAL A 82 10.71 -21.49 -4.95
C VAL A 82 9.64 -21.42 -3.87
N ASP A 83 10.09 -21.10 -2.66
CA ASP A 83 9.29 -21.03 -1.43
C ASP A 83 9.17 -19.57 -0.95
N ALA A 84 7.92 -19.10 -0.85
CA ALA A 84 7.58 -17.74 -0.44
C ALA A 84 7.89 -17.45 1.04
N GLU A 85 7.74 -18.44 1.92
CA GLU A 85 8.03 -18.30 3.35
C GLU A 85 9.54 -18.15 3.57
N VAL A 86 10.34 -18.97 2.87
CA VAL A 86 11.81 -18.83 2.89
C VAL A 86 12.24 -17.47 2.31
N ALA A 87 11.60 -17.02 1.22
CA ALA A 87 11.85 -15.69 0.67
C ALA A 87 11.50 -14.57 1.67
N GLN A 88 10.40 -14.69 2.41
CA GLN A 88 10.02 -13.74 3.46
C GLN A 88 11.07 -13.68 4.58
N VAL A 89 11.52 -14.84 5.08
CA VAL A 89 12.56 -14.92 6.12
C VAL A 89 13.86 -14.26 5.63
N GLN A 90 14.26 -14.53 4.38
CA GLN A 90 15.44 -13.90 3.78
C GLN A 90 15.27 -12.38 3.66
N LEU A 91 14.10 -11.91 3.23
CA LEU A 91 13.79 -10.49 3.08
C LEU A 91 13.86 -9.77 4.43
N VAL A 92 13.22 -10.31 5.46
CA VAL A 92 13.19 -9.71 6.81
C VAL A 92 14.61 -9.72 7.40
N ARG A 93 15.36 -10.81 7.24
CA ARG A 93 16.76 -10.90 7.67
C ARG A 93 17.63 -9.83 7.02
N LEU A 94 17.51 -9.65 5.71
CA LEU A 94 18.33 -8.68 4.96
C LEU A 94 17.88 -7.22 5.18
N SER A 95 16.61 -7.01 5.49
CA SER A 95 16.04 -5.67 5.68
C SER A 95 16.31 -5.11 7.08
N VAL A 96 16.13 -5.93 8.11
CA VAL A 96 16.06 -5.49 9.52
C VAL A 96 16.64 -6.53 10.49
N ASP A 97 17.62 -7.32 10.03
CA ASP A 97 18.31 -8.35 10.82
C ASP A 97 17.39 -9.38 11.50
N GLY A 98 16.23 -9.64 10.89
CA GLY A 98 15.27 -10.65 11.38
C GLY A 98 14.15 -10.10 12.26
N ASP A 99 14.17 -8.81 12.62
CA ASP A 99 13.09 -8.20 13.40
C ASP A 99 11.86 -7.88 12.53
N GLU A 100 11.01 -8.89 12.34
CA GLU A 100 9.77 -8.78 11.57
C GLU A 100 8.86 -7.62 12.06
N GLN A 101 8.84 -7.35 13.36
CA GLN A 101 8.01 -6.27 13.91
C GLN A 101 8.56 -4.90 13.52
N ALA A 102 9.88 -4.72 13.52
CA ALA A 102 10.52 -3.51 13.04
C ALA A 102 10.13 -3.25 11.58
N LEU A 103 10.27 -4.24 10.69
CA LEU A 103 9.97 -4.07 9.25
C LEU A 103 8.52 -3.62 9.01
N PHE A 104 7.55 -4.31 9.62
CA PHE A 104 6.13 -4.02 9.40
C PHE A 104 5.57 -2.88 10.25
N SER A 105 6.39 -2.25 11.09
CA SER A 105 6.02 -1.00 11.77
C SER A 105 6.34 0.24 10.94
N LEU A 106 7.18 0.09 9.90
CA LEU A 106 7.64 1.17 9.05
C LEU A 106 6.52 1.81 8.21
N SER A 107 6.81 3.02 7.71
CA SER A 107 5.99 3.57 6.63
C SER A 107 6.04 2.65 5.40
N ILE A 108 5.04 2.68 4.52
CA ILE A 108 5.05 1.79 3.33
C ILE A 108 6.22 2.14 2.41
N GLU A 109 6.55 3.43 2.31
CA GLU A 109 7.70 3.96 1.58
C GLU A 109 9.03 3.48 2.20
N GLN A 110 9.16 3.55 3.52
CA GLN A 110 10.34 3.07 4.24
C GLN A 110 10.50 1.56 4.12
N MET A 111 9.40 0.80 4.26
CA MET A 111 9.38 -0.65 4.09
C MET A 111 9.85 -1.04 2.68
N CYS A 112 9.31 -0.39 1.63
CA CYS A 112 9.75 -0.63 0.26
C CYS A 112 11.22 -0.23 0.02
N GLY A 113 11.71 0.82 0.70
CA GLY A 113 13.13 1.18 0.71
C GLY A 113 14.01 0.05 1.26
N GLN A 114 13.63 -0.53 2.40
CA GLN A 114 14.34 -1.69 2.98
C GLN A 114 14.25 -2.93 2.10
N MET A 115 13.07 -3.20 1.51
CA MET A 115 12.89 -4.30 0.55
C MET A 115 13.83 -4.16 -0.64
N ASN A 116 13.96 -2.95 -1.21
CA ASN A 116 14.87 -2.68 -2.33
C ASN A 116 16.33 -2.93 -1.93
N SER A 117 16.76 -2.49 -0.76
CA SER A 117 18.11 -2.79 -0.24
C SER A 117 18.34 -4.29 -0.07
N ALA A 118 17.39 -5.02 0.52
CA ALA A 118 17.48 -6.47 0.70
C ALA A 118 17.54 -7.24 -0.63
N VAL A 119 16.71 -6.86 -1.60
CA VAL A 119 16.69 -7.46 -2.94
C VAL A 119 17.99 -7.19 -3.69
N GLN A 120 18.61 -6.01 -3.53
CA GLN A 120 19.93 -5.73 -4.10
C GLN A 120 21.00 -6.65 -3.50
N VAL A 121 20.95 -6.94 -2.19
CA VAL A 121 21.86 -7.92 -1.58
C VAL A 121 21.60 -9.32 -2.12
N ALA A 122 20.34 -9.71 -2.32
CA ALA A 122 20.00 -11.01 -2.93
C ALA A 122 20.53 -11.13 -4.37
N LEU A 123 20.45 -10.05 -5.15
CA LEU A 123 21.01 -9.97 -6.49
C LEU A 123 22.54 -10.06 -6.51
N ASP A 124 23.18 -9.45 -5.51
CA ASP A 124 24.63 -9.48 -5.35
C ASP A 124 25.11 -10.88 -4.93
N TYR A 125 24.31 -11.62 -4.16
CA TYR A 125 24.63 -12.95 -3.64
C TYR A 125 23.53 -13.98 -3.97
N PRO A 126 23.32 -14.30 -5.27
CA PRO A 126 22.20 -15.10 -5.74
C PRO A 126 22.17 -16.51 -5.11
N GLY A 127 23.34 -17.13 -4.93
CA GLY A 127 23.46 -18.45 -4.30
C GLY A 127 23.11 -18.49 -2.80
N ARG A 128 23.16 -17.34 -2.10
CA ARG A 128 22.87 -17.27 -0.66
C ARG A 128 21.41 -16.93 -0.36
N PHE A 129 20.77 -16.16 -1.24
CA PHE A 129 19.37 -15.75 -1.09
C PHE A 129 18.52 -16.07 -2.34
N PRO A 130 18.55 -17.32 -2.80
CA PRO A 130 18.00 -17.65 -4.11
C PRO A 130 16.47 -17.59 -4.13
N HIS A 131 15.79 -17.95 -3.03
CA HIS A 131 14.33 -17.84 -2.93
C HIS A 131 13.88 -16.39 -3.08
N LEU A 132 14.50 -15.46 -2.35
CA LEU A 132 14.18 -14.05 -2.45
C LEU A 132 14.47 -13.49 -3.85
N LEU A 133 15.62 -13.82 -4.44
CA LEU A 133 15.95 -13.37 -5.79
C LEU A 133 14.91 -13.87 -6.81
N LEU A 134 14.60 -15.17 -6.80
CA LEU A 134 13.68 -15.76 -7.77
C LEU A 134 12.25 -15.24 -7.61
N VAL A 135 11.78 -15.03 -6.38
CA VAL A 135 10.47 -14.41 -6.11
C VAL A 135 10.43 -12.97 -6.61
N ALA A 136 11.43 -12.16 -6.27
CA ALA A 136 11.44 -10.75 -6.64
C ALA A 136 11.61 -10.58 -8.17
N ALA A 137 12.41 -11.44 -8.81
CA ALA A 137 12.67 -11.44 -10.25
C ALA A 137 11.71 -12.33 -11.05
N SER A 138 10.57 -12.75 -10.47
CA SER A 138 9.65 -13.70 -11.12
C SER A 138 9.08 -13.23 -12.46
N ASN A 139 9.05 -11.91 -12.68
CA ASN A 139 8.59 -11.28 -13.92
C ASN A 139 9.75 -10.77 -14.81
N ALA A 140 11.00 -11.08 -14.46
CA ALA A 140 12.17 -10.74 -15.29
C ALA A 140 12.38 -11.80 -16.39
N ASP A 141 13.20 -11.48 -17.39
CA ASP A 141 13.53 -12.42 -18.44
C ASP A 141 14.25 -13.66 -17.83
N PRO A 142 13.72 -14.89 -18.03
CA PRO A 142 14.32 -16.10 -17.48
C PRO A 142 15.77 -16.34 -17.91
N SER A 143 16.17 -15.85 -19.09
CA SER A 143 17.55 -15.95 -19.55
C SER A 143 18.51 -15.06 -18.75
N ASP A 144 18.08 -13.85 -18.38
CA ASP A 144 18.87 -12.94 -17.56
C ASP A 144 18.99 -13.44 -16.12
N VAL A 145 17.89 -13.89 -15.53
CA VAL A 145 17.89 -14.44 -14.16
C VAL A 145 18.79 -15.67 -14.07
N ARG A 146 18.77 -16.54 -15.09
CA ARG A 146 19.71 -17.67 -15.19
C ARG A 146 21.16 -17.19 -15.25
N GLN A 147 21.49 -16.27 -16.15
CA GLN A 147 22.87 -15.76 -16.26
C GLN A 147 23.39 -15.23 -14.92
N LEU A 148 22.54 -14.55 -14.14
CA LEU A 148 22.92 -14.04 -12.82
C LEU A 148 23.06 -15.14 -11.77
N ALA A 149 22.18 -16.15 -11.78
CA ALA A 149 22.25 -17.25 -10.82
C ALA A 149 23.51 -18.12 -10.98
N PHE A 150 24.01 -18.25 -12.21
CA PHE A 150 25.21 -19.03 -12.52
C PHE A 150 26.49 -18.20 -12.68
N ALA A 151 26.40 -16.87 -12.58
CA ALA A 151 27.58 -16.02 -12.66
C ALA A 151 28.47 -16.26 -11.43
N GLU A 152 29.53 -17.03 -11.60
CA GLU A 152 30.64 -17.06 -10.64
C GLU A 152 31.21 -15.64 -10.58
N ARG A 153 31.24 -15.04 -9.39
CA ARG A 153 31.92 -13.75 -9.21
C ARG A 153 33.39 -13.97 -9.58
N PRO A 154 33.92 -13.30 -10.61
CA PRO A 154 35.35 -13.40 -10.87
C PRO A 154 36.06 -12.86 -9.64
N ALA A 155 36.95 -13.67 -9.06
CA ALA A 155 37.99 -13.15 -8.19
C ALA A 155 38.71 -12.01 -8.94
N PHE A 156 39.22 -11.00 -8.22
CA PHE A 156 39.82 -9.75 -8.73
C PHE A 156 41.05 -9.90 -9.68
N ALA A 157 41.16 -10.99 -10.44
CA ALA A 157 42.19 -11.22 -11.44
C ALA A 157 41.90 -10.45 -12.75
N GLU A 158 43.00 -10.06 -13.41
CA GLU A 158 42.99 -9.44 -14.73
C GLU A 158 42.31 -10.35 -15.75
N ALA A 159 41.23 -9.85 -16.37
CA ALA A 159 40.44 -10.62 -17.30
C ALA A 159 41.01 -10.59 -18.72
N SER A 160 40.97 -11.74 -19.39
CA SER A 160 41.16 -11.83 -20.84
C SER A 160 40.07 -11.05 -21.61
N SER A 161 40.31 -10.76 -22.90
CA SER A 161 39.32 -10.06 -23.75
C SER A 161 37.99 -10.81 -23.89
N ALA A 162 38.02 -12.15 -23.88
CA ALA A 162 36.83 -13.00 -23.88
C ALA A 162 36.07 -12.91 -22.54
N GLU A 163 36.78 -12.86 -21.42
CA GLU A 163 36.17 -12.62 -20.10
C GLU A 163 35.53 -11.24 -20.01
N ASN A 164 36.09 -10.22 -20.66
CA ASN A 164 35.50 -8.89 -20.72
C ASN A 164 34.14 -8.90 -21.46
N ALA A 165 34.01 -9.65 -22.56
CA ALA A 165 32.73 -9.79 -23.26
C ALA A 165 31.67 -10.49 -22.38
N GLY A 166 32.05 -11.55 -21.66
CA GLY A 166 31.17 -12.21 -20.70
C GLY A 166 30.73 -11.29 -19.55
N ARG A 167 31.65 -10.47 -19.03
CA ARG A 167 31.36 -9.46 -18.00
C ARG A 167 30.33 -8.42 -18.47
N VAL A 168 30.41 -7.97 -19.72
CA VAL A 168 29.43 -7.03 -20.29
C VAL A 168 28.04 -7.66 -20.36
N ILE A 169 27.94 -8.91 -20.85
CA ILE A 169 26.65 -9.63 -20.95
C ILE A 169 26.00 -9.78 -19.56
N ILE A 170 26.77 -10.19 -18.55
CA ILE A 170 26.28 -10.34 -17.16
C ILE A 170 25.88 -8.98 -16.58
N ALA A 171 26.66 -7.91 -16.85
CA ALA A 171 26.33 -6.57 -16.39
C ALA A 171 25.02 -6.06 -17.00
N ASP A 172 24.79 -6.31 -18.30
CA ASP A 172 23.56 -5.93 -18.98
C ASP A 172 22.35 -6.73 -18.46
N ALA A 173 22.50 -8.04 -18.26
CA ALA A 173 21.47 -8.87 -17.63
C ALA A 173 21.14 -8.37 -16.21
N ARG A 174 22.17 -8.04 -15.42
CA ARG A 174 22.01 -7.46 -14.08
C ARG A 174 21.22 -6.15 -14.15
N ASN A 175 21.55 -5.24 -15.05
CA ASN A 175 20.86 -3.97 -15.19
C ASN A 175 19.38 -4.15 -15.54
N ARG A 176 19.06 -5.07 -16.47
CA ARG A 176 17.67 -5.40 -16.81
C ARG A 176 16.89 -5.97 -15.63
N VAL A 177 17.49 -6.91 -14.90
CA VAL A 177 16.89 -7.49 -13.70
C VAL A 177 16.70 -6.43 -12.61
N VAL A 178 17.69 -5.57 -12.34
CA VAL A 178 17.56 -4.45 -11.39
C VAL A 178 16.37 -3.56 -11.74
N HIS A 179 16.23 -3.17 -13.01
CA HIS A 179 15.11 -2.34 -13.44
C HIS A 179 13.76 -3.03 -13.21
N GLN A 180 13.67 -4.33 -13.51
CA GLN A 180 12.44 -5.09 -13.27
C GLN A 180 12.12 -5.19 -11.76
N LEU A 181 13.14 -5.46 -10.92
CA LEU A 181 13.00 -5.53 -9.47
C LEU A 181 12.49 -4.21 -8.88
N GLN A 182 13.05 -3.08 -9.32
CA GLN A 182 12.58 -1.75 -8.92
C GLN A 182 11.12 -1.54 -9.30
N ARG A 183 10.72 -1.90 -10.53
CA ARG A 183 9.33 -1.77 -10.98
C ARG A 183 8.37 -2.67 -10.22
N ALA A 184 8.80 -3.88 -9.85
CA ALA A 184 8.01 -4.79 -9.03
C ALA A 184 7.76 -4.21 -7.63
N ILE A 185 8.80 -3.64 -6.99
CA ILE A 185 8.69 -2.99 -5.66
C ILE A 185 7.85 -1.72 -5.74
N ASP A 186 8.03 -0.89 -6.76
CA ASP A 186 7.19 0.31 -6.98
C ASP A 186 5.71 -0.08 -7.17
N GLY A 187 5.45 -1.11 -7.98
CA GLY A 187 4.10 -1.64 -8.20
C GLY A 187 3.47 -2.14 -6.90
N PHE A 188 4.24 -2.86 -6.07
CA PHE A 188 3.82 -3.28 -4.73
C PHE A 188 3.52 -2.07 -3.83
N GLN A 189 4.38 -1.04 -3.82
CA GLN A 189 4.19 0.18 -3.03
C GLN A 189 2.88 0.88 -3.41
N ILE A 190 2.63 1.06 -4.70
CA ILE A 190 1.44 1.74 -5.23
C ILE A 190 0.18 0.95 -4.88
N ARG A 191 0.14 -0.35 -5.19
CA ARG A 191 -1.02 -1.23 -4.90
C ARG A 191 -1.34 -1.25 -3.41
N THR A 192 -0.34 -1.48 -2.57
CA THR A 192 -0.50 -1.59 -1.11
C THR A 192 -0.95 -0.26 -0.50
N SER A 193 -0.38 0.86 -0.96
CA SER A 193 -0.79 2.20 -0.52
C SER A 193 -2.24 2.53 -0.90
N TYR A 194 -2.64 2.17 -2.12
CA TYR A 194 -4.00 2.35 -2.59
C TYR A 194 -5.00 1.49 -1.81
N GLU A 195 -4.73 0.19 -1.68
CA GLU A 195 -5.59 -0.73 -0.91
C GLU A 195 -5.76 -0.27 0.54
N TRP A 196 -4.70 0.20 1.19
CA TRP A 196 -4.76 0.74 2.55
C TRP A 196 -5.69 1.96 2.64
N LYS A 197 -5.48 2.95 1.76
CA LYS A 197 -6.31 4.17 1.70
C LYS A 197 -7.78 3.83 1.47
N TRP A 198 -8.04 2.93 0.51
CA TRP A 198 -9.40 2.47 0.20
C TRP A 198 -10.07 1.82 1.41
N ARG A 199 -9.39 0.90 2.12
CA ARG A 199 -9.92 0.25 3.32
C ARG A 199 -10.21 1.25 4.44
N LEU A 200 -9.34 2.24 4.67
CA LEU A 200 -9.58 3.30 5.64
C LEU A 200 -10.78 4.19 5.26
N GLN A 201 -10.94 4.50 3.97
CA GLN A 201 -12.09 5.27 3.48
C GLN A 201 -13.41 4.48 3.62
N MET A 202 -13.41 3.19 3.31
CA MET A 202 -14.59 2.35 3.53
C MET A 202 -14.93 2.24 5.02
N SER A 203 -13.91 2.15 5.88
CA SER A 203 -14.09 2.15 7.33
C SER A 203 -14.67 3.48 7.83
N SER A 204 -14.20 4.62 7.30
CA SER A 204 -14.73 5.94 7.68
C SER A 204 -16.18 6.13 7.27
N PHE A 205 -16.54 5.66 6.08
CA PHE A 205 -17.91 5.64 5.63
C PHE A 205 -18.78 4.78 6.57
N GLY A 206 -18.35 3.56 6.88
CA GLY A 206 -19.05 2.66 7.80
C GLY A 206 -19.28 3.28 9.19
N VAL A 207 -18.24 3.87 9.79
CA VAL A 207 -18.37 4.56 11.09
C VAL A 207 -19.36 5.73 11.02
N SER A 208 -19.30 6.51 9.94
CA SER A 208 -20.21 7.65 9.75
C SER A 208 -21.67 7.20 9.60
N VAL A 209 -21.93 6.10 8.88
CA VAL A 209 -23.27 5.48 8.79
C VAL A 209 -23.77 5.08 10.17
N VAL A 210 -22.92 4.42 10.99
CA VAL A 210 -23.30 3.98 12.34
C VAL A 210 -23.60 5.18 13.25
N LEU A 211 -22.80 6.24 13.22
CA LEU A 211 -23.04 7.44 14.02
C LEU A 211 -24.32 8.16 13.60
N ALA A 212 -24.55 8.32 12.31
CA ALA A 212 -25.78 8.92 11.79
C ALA A 212 -27.02 8.08 12.16
N TRP A 213 -26.90 6.75 12.09
CA TRP A 213 -27.95 5.83 12.52
C TRP A 213 -28.30 6.00 14.00
N ILE A 214 -27.29 6.04 14.89
CA ILE A 214 -27.48 6.27 16.32
C ILE A 214 -28.16 7.61 16.58
N ALA A 215 -27.72 8.68 15.91
CA ALA A 215 -28.31 10.01 16.06
C ALA A 215 -29.78 10.08 15.62
N MET A 216 -30.14 9.31 14.59
CA MET A 216 -31.50 9.27 14.04
C MET A 216 -32.45 8.37 14.84
N TRP A 217 -31.92 7.43 15.63
CA TRP A 217 -32.71 6.55 16.48
C TRP A 217 -33.56 7.34 17.49
N SER A 218 -33.07 8.47 17.98
CA SER A 218 -33.78 9.33 18.95
C SER A 218 -34.82 10.27 18.33
N TRP A 219 -35.06 10.23 17.02
CA TRP A 219 -35.99 11.15 16.35
C TRP A 219 -37.36 10.49 16.11
N ASP A 220 -38.35 10.79 16.96
CA ASP A 220 -39.68 10.19 16.90
C ASP A 220 -40.60 10.73 15.77
N GLY A 221 -40.20 11.80 15.07
CA GLY A 221 -41.07 12.53 14.14
C GLY A 221 -40.97 12.17 12.65
N ALA A 222 -40.07 11.27 12.25
CA ALA A 222 -39.81 10.99 10.84
C ALA A 222 -40.27 9.59 10.40
N SER A 223 -40.84 9.50 9.19
CA SER A 223 -41.17 8.21 8.57
C SER A 223 -39.91 7.37 8.33
N GLY A 224 -40.04 6.03 8.29
CA GLY A 224 -38.91 5.11 8.13
C GLY A 224 -38.07 5.38 6.88
N LEU A 225 -38.72 5.71 5.74
CA LEU A 225 -38.03 6.02 4.49
C LEU A 225 -37.28 7.36 4.54
N THR A 226 -37.88 8.38 5.16
CA THR A 226 -37.21 9.67 5.39
C THR A 226 -35.98 9.51 6.28
N LYS A 227 -36.09 8.71 7.35
CA LYS A 227 -34.95 8.39 8.23
C LYS A 227 -33.81 7.72 7.47
N LEU A 228 -34.12 6.70 6.66
CA LEU A 228 -33.12 6.00 5.86
C LEU A 228 -32.40 6.94 4.88
N LEU A 229 -33.15 7.77 4.14
CA LEU A 229 -32.57 8.72 3.19
C LEU A 229 -31.67 9.75 3.88
N VAL A 230 -32.09 10.29 5.03
CA VAL A 230 -31.26 11.23 5.81
C VAL A 230 -29.98 10.56 6.29
N ILE A 231 -30.05 9.31 6.79
CA ILE A 231 -28.86 8.56 7.24
C ILE A 231 -27.88 8.36 6.09
N VAL A 232 -28.36 7.88 4.93
CA VAL A 232 -27.51 7.62 3.76
C VAL A 232 -26.90 8.91 3.23
N CYS A 233 -27.70 9.97 3.05
CA CYS A 233 -27.21 11.26 2.56
C CYS A 233 -26.21 11.90 3.53
N THR A 234 -26.49 11.85 4.85
CA THR A 234 -25.59 12.39 5.89
C THR A 234 -24.30 11.59 5.94
N ALA A 235 -24.36 10.27 5.87
CA ALA A 235 -23.17 9.42 5.89
C ALA A 235 -22.30 9.59 4.64
N LEU A 236 -22.92 9.72 3.45
CA LEU A 236 -22.21 10.03 2.21
C LEU A 236 -21.55 11.40 2.27
N ALA A 237 -22.28 12.43 2.70
CA ALA A 237 -21.76 13.78 2.84
C ALA A 237 -20.63 13.85 3.88
N ALA A 238 -20.81 13.24 5.05
CA ALA A 238 -19.79 13.19 6.10
C ALA A 238 -18.56 12.38 5.66
N GLY A 239 -18.76 11.23 5.02
CA GLY A 239 -17.67 10.40 4.50
C GLY A 239 -16.86 11.09 3.41
N PHE A 240 -17.50 11.88 2.56
CA PHE A 240 -16.85 12.68 1.52
C PHE A 240 -16.13 13.93 2.08
N LEU A 241 -16.72 14.59 3.09
CA LEU A 241 -16.16 15.79 3.70
C LEU A 241 -15.04 15.49 4.71
N ALA A 242 -14.99 14.30 5.29
CA ALA A 242 -14.00 13.95 6.31
C ALA A 242 -12.53 14.11 5.83
N PRO A 243 -12.13 13.64 4.62
CA PRO A 243 -10.81 13.92 4.08
C PRO A 243 -10.52 15.41 3.90
N VAL A 244 -11.50 16.19 3.41
CA VAL A 244 -11.37 17.63 3.19
C VAL A 244 -11.18 18.38 4.49
N ALA A 245 -11.98 18.04 5.51
CA ALA A 245 -11.86 18.62 6.85
C ALA A 245 -10.48 18.34 7.45
N ARG A 246 -9.98 17.11 7.31
CA ARG A 246 -8.62 16.75 7.76
C ARG A 246 -7.56 17.61 7.08
N ASP A 247 -7.60 17.72 5.76
CA ASP A 247 -6.57 18.44 5.01
C ASP A 247 -6.63 19.96 5.31
N LEU A 248 -7.82 20.52 5.52
CA LEU A 248 -7.99 21.89 6.02
C LEU A 248 -7.38 22.09 7.42
N THR A 249 -7.62 21.16 8.35
CA THR A 249 -7.03 21.26 9.70
C THR A 249 -5.51 21.19 9.67
N ALA A 250 -4.93 20.32 8.82
CA ALA A 250 -3.49 20.23 8.64
C ALA A 250 -2.89 21.53 8.04
N ALA A 251 -3.58 22.12 7.06
CA ALA A 251 -3.16 23.40 6.47
C ALA A 251 -3.22 24.54 7.50
N LEU A 252 -4.28 24.61 8.32
CA LEU A 252 -4.41 25.60 9.40
C LEU A 252 -3.32 25.45 10.46
N GLN A 253 -3.00 24.21 10.86
CA GLN A 253 -1.90 23.94 11.80
C GLN A 253 -0.55 24.40 11.25
N LYS A 254 -0.30 24.20 9.95
CA LYS A 254 0.94 24.63 9.29
C LYS A 254 1.11 26.15 9.23
N MET A 255 0.01 26.93 9.16
CA MET A 255 0.09 28.40 9.17
C MET A 255 0.29 29.00 10.56
N ARG A 256 0.02 28.21 11.61
CA ARG A 256 0.16 28.66 13.01
C ARG A 256 1.56 28.38 13.59
N ALA A 257 2.30 27.47 12.97
CA ALA A 257 3.69 27.14 13.29
C ALA A 257 4.65 28.03 12.50
#